data_AF-A0A976KAJ5-F1
#
_entry.id   AF-A0A976KAJ5-F1
#
_cell.length_a   1.000
_cell.length_b   1.000
_cell.length_c   1.000
_cell.angle_alpha   90.00
_cell.angle_beta   90.00
_cell.angle_gamma   90.00
#
_symmetry.space_group_name_H-M   'P 1'
#
loop_
_entity.id
_entity.type
_entity.pdbx_description
1 polymer ?
#
loop_
_entity_poly.entity_id
_entity_poly.type
_entity_poly.pdbx_seq_one_letter_code
_entity_poly.pdbx_strand_id
1 'polypeptide(L)'
;MRLCASSGRRTDLAGVPIYVDSSALVKLVLPEAESTALLTLLGDQVEPISSALATVEVMRAARRASRDSEVHTRAAVVMAALHLVRVDDEILAGAANIEPETLRSLDAIHLASALSLAPEVEAMIVYDADLSEAASRAGLRVLAPA
;
A
#
# COMPACT_ATOMS: atom_id res chain seq x y z
N MET A 1 40.48 8.80 20.87
CA MET A 1 40.14 8.30 19.53
C MET A 1 39.04 7.24 19.71
N ARG A 2 37.76 7.66 19.75
CA ARG A 2 36.60 6.76 19.90
C ARG A 2 35.92 6.70 18.55
N LEU A 3 35.87 5.51 17.93
CA LEU A 3 34.99 5.28 16.78
C LEU A 3 33.55 5.18 17.29
N CYS A 4 32.72 6.13 16.88
CA CYS A 4 31.28 5.98 16.89
C CYS A 4 30.90 4.93 15.83
N ALA A 5 30.43 3.76 16.27
CA ALA A 5 29.70 2.86 15.40
C ALA A 5 28.28 3.40 15.25
N SER A 6 27.95 3.94 14.07
CA SER A 6 26.57 4.21 13.66
C SER A 6 25.88 2.88 13.41
N SER A 7 25.24 2.34 14.44
CA SER A 7 24.37 1.17 14.35
C SER A 7 23.18 1.50 13.47
N GLY A 8 23.14 0.90 12.27
CA GLY A 8 21.97 0.95 11.39
C GLY A 8 20.79 0.28 12.08
N ARG A 9 19.69 1.02 12.27
CA ARG A 9 18.40 0.43 12.61
C ARG A 9 18.02 -0.55 11.49
N ARG A 10 18.17 -1.84 11.75
CA ARG A 10 17.34 -2.85 11.09
C ARG A 10 15.90 -2.51 11.49
N THR A 11 15.09 -2.09 10.53
CA THR A 11 13.65 -1.87 10.70
C THR A 11 13.02 -3.21 11.04
N ASP A 12 12.77 -3.42 12.32
CA ASP A 12 11.92 -4.51 12.79
C ASP A 12 10.47 -4.06 12.56
N LEU A 13 9.88 -4.51 11.46
CA LEU A 13 8.49 -4.23 11.07
C LEU A 13 7.52 -5.25 11.66
N ALA A 14 7.97 -6.09 12.62
CA ALA A 14 7.14 -7.13 13.20
C ALA A 14 5.99 -6.53 14.03
N GLY A 15 4.75 -6.89 13.68
CA GLY A 15 3.53 -6.37 14.27
C GLY A 15 3.19 -4.94 13.88
N VAL A 16 3.88 -4.37 12.89
CA VAL A 16 3.66 -2.98 12.46
C VAL A 16 2.71 -2.96 11.26
N PRO A 17 1.62 -2.18 11.31
CA PRO A 17 0.73 -2.04 10.18
C PRO A 17 1.39 -1.23 9.06
N ILE A 18 1.39 -1.80 7.86
CA ILE A 18 1.89 -1.15 6.65
C ILE A 18 0.73 -1.01 5.69
N TYR A 19 0.52 0.21 5.21
CA TYR A 19 -0.51 0.46 4.21
C TYR A 19 -0.01 0.06 2.83
N VAL A 20 -0.81 -0.69 2.07
CA VAL A 20 -0.46 -1.21 0.75
C VAL A 20 -1.50 -0.70 -0.25
N ASP A 21 -1.09 0.15 -1.18
CA ASP A 21 -1.97 0.64 -2.23
C ASP A 21 -2.25 -0.46 -3.29
N SER A 22 -3.31 -0.28 -4.06
CA SER A 22 -3.69 -1.18 -5.15
C SER A 22 -2.56 -1.42 -6.17
N SER A 23 -1.71 -0.44 -6.49
CA SER A 23 -0.60 -0.63 -7.43
C SER A 23 0.43 -1.66 -6.93
N ALA A 24 0.67 -1.71 -5.63
CA ALA A 24 1.52 -2.73 -5.00
C ALA A 24 0.83 -4.09 -4.95
N LEU A 25 -0.47 -4.14 -4.62
CA LEU A 25 -1.24 -5.38 -4.60
C LEU A 25 -1.32 -6.03 -6.00
N VAL A 26 -1.47 -5.22 -7.05
CA VAL A 26 -1.52 -5.72 -8.43
C VAL A 26 -0.23 -6.46 -8.81
N LYS A 27 0.94 -6.03 -8.32
CA LYS A 27 2.22 -6.76 -8.54
C LYS A 27 2.26 -8.13 -7.87
N LEU A 28 1.48 -8.36 -6.81
CA LEU A 28 1.34 -9.70 -6.21
C LEU A 28 0.37 -10.58 -7.01
N VAL A 29 -0.61 -9.96 -7.68
CA VAL A 29 -1.60 -10.63 -8.53
C VAL A 29 -1.08 -10.90 -9.93
N LEU A 30 -0.18 -10.07 -10.44
CA LEU A 30 0.47 -10.20 -11.73
C LEU A 30 1.98 -10.13 -11.45
N PRO A 31 2.66 -11.28 -11.36
CA PRO A 31 4.08 -11.32 -11.02
C PRO A 31 4.90 -10.43 -11.98
N GLU A 32 5.58 -9.46 -11.39
CA GLU A 32 6.45 -8.47 -12.01
C GLU A 32 7.83 -8.53 -11.33
N ALA A 33 8.78 -7.70 -11.78
CA ALA A 33 10.14 -7.72 -11.26
C ALA A 33 10.20 -7.45 -9.74
N GLU A 34 9.30 -6.60 -9.23
CA GLU A 34 9.30 -6.14 -7.85
C GLU A 34 8.56 -7.09 -6.90
N SER A 35 7.83 -8.10 -7.41
CA SER A 35 6.98 -8.97 -6.58
C SER A 35 7.76 -9.73 -5.51
N THR A 36 8.98 -10.18 -5.82
CA THR A 36 9.82 -10.91 -4.87
C THR A 36 10.31 -10.01 -3.73
N ALA A 37 10.73 -8.79 -4.05
CA ALA A 37 11.17 -7.82 -3.05
C ALA A 37 9.99 -7.37 -2.17
N LEU A 38 8.81 -7.17 -2.76
CA LEU A 38 7.57 -6.86 -2.05
C LEU A 38 7.15 -7.97 -1.08
N LEU A 39 7.14 -9.23 -1.53
CA LEU A 39 6.83 -10.38 -0.66
C LEU A 39 7.83 -10.51 0.48
N THR A 40 9.11 -10.25 0.21
CA THR A 40 10.18 -10.29 1.23
C THR A 40 9.97 -9.21 2.30
N LEU A 41 9.55 -8.02 1.89
CA LEU A 41 9.29 -6.91 2.79
C LEU A 41 8.05 -7.15 3.66
N LEU A 42 6.98 -7.70 3.06
CA LEU A 42 5.76 -8.04 3.81
C LEU A 42 6.04 -9.18 4.79
N GLY A 43 6.68 -10.28 4.38
CA GLY A 43 7.01 -11.38 5.28
C GLY A 43 5.82 -11.88 6.12
N ASP A 44 6.10 -12.63 7.19
CA ASP A 44 5.03 -13.20 8.04
C ASP A 44 4.62 -12.30 9.21
N GLN A 45 5.41 -11.26 9.49
CA GLN A 45 5.26 -10.44 10.70
C GLN A 45 4.66 -9.06 10.42
N VAL A 46 4.49 -8.66 9.16
CA VAL A 46 3.82 -7.39 8.82
C VAL A 46 2.33 -7.60 8.77
N GLU A 47 1.58 -6.60 9.23
CA GLU A 47 0.14 -6.54 9.05
C GLU A 47 -0.21 -5.66 7.85
N PRO A 48 -0.48 -6.23 6.65
CA PRO A 48 -0.80 -5.43 5.48
C PRO A 48 -2.22 -4.89 5.57
N ILE A 49 -2.34 -3.57 5.50
CA ILE A 49 -3.60 -2.85 5.51
C ILE A 49 -3.84 -2.20 4.15
N SER A 50 -5.07 -2.15 3.68
CA SER A 50 -5.43 -1.38 2.49
C SER A 50 -6.81 -0.76 2.61
N SER A 51 -7.18 0.12 1.68
CA SER A 51 -8.55 0.59 1.56
C SER A 51 -9.45 -0.54 1.05
N ALA A 52 -10.71 -0.59 1.50
CA ALA A 52 -11.73 -1.46 0.92
C ALA A 52 -11.91 -1.23 -0.60
N LEU A 53 -11.54 -0.04 -1.10
CA LEU A 53 -11.51 0.30 -2.51
C LEU A 53 -10.61 -0.65 -3.34
N ALA A 54 -9.52 -1.14 -2.75
CA ALA A 54 -8.59 -2.06 -3.40
C ALA A 54 -9.27 -3.33 -3.90
N THR A 55 -10.37 -3.76 -3.26
CA THR A 55 -11.20 -4.87 -3.73
C THR A 55 -11.66 -4.65 -5.17
N VAL A 56 -12.11 -3.44 -5.50
CA VAL A 56 -12.59 -3.13 -6.85
C VAL A 56 -11.42 -3.02 -7.81
N GLU A 57 -10.35 -2.34 -7.41
CA GLU A 57 -9.20 -2.05 -8.27
C GLU A 57 -8.44 -3.32 -8.65
N VAL A 58 -8.09 -4.15 -7.66
CA VAL A 58 -7.35 -5.40 -7.85
C VAL A 58 -8.17 -6.38 -8.68
N MET A 59 -9.46 -6.56 -8.38
CA MET A 59 -10.31 -7.51 -9.12
C MET A 59 -10.55 -7.04 -10.55
N ARG A 60 -10.64 -5.72 -10.81
CA ARG A 60 -10.74 -5.19 -12.18
C ARG A 60 -9.41 -5.28 -12.92
N ALA A 61 -8.28 -5.05 -12.26
CA ALA A 61 -6.96 -5.23 -12.84
C ALA A 61 -6.74 -6.69 -13.27
N ALA A 62 -7.03 -7.65 -12.40
CA ALA A 62 -6.97 -9.09 -12.69
C ALA A 62 -7.80 -9.46 -13.93
N ARG A 63 -9.07 -9.04 -13.97
CA ARG A 63 -9.99 -9.30 -15.10
C ARG A 63 -9.53 -8.66 -16.41
N ARG A 64 -8.88 -7.49 -16.34
CA ARG A 64 -8.37 -6.79 -17.52
C ARG A 64 -7.12 -7.47 -18.06
N ALA A 65 -6.24 -7.94 -17.17
CA ALA A 65 -4.97 -8.53 -17.53
C ALA A 65 -5.13 -9.94 -18.13
N SER A 66 -6.04 -10.77 -17.60
CA SER A 66 -6.21 -12.14 -18.08
C SER A 66 -7.61 -12.70 -17.84
N ARG A 67 -8.02 -13.64 -18.69
CA ARG A 67 -9.21 -14.50 -18.47
C ARG A 67 -8.88 -15.78 -17.70
N ASP A 68 -7.62 -15.99 -17.38
CA ASP A 68 -7.13 -17.15 -16.64
C ASP A 68 -7.69 -17.17 -15.20
N SER A 69 -8.32 -18.28 -14.82
CA SER A 69 -8.86 -18.48 -13.48
C SER A 69 -7.78 -18.41 -12.40
N GLU A 70 -6.52 -18.77 -12.69
CA GLU A 70 -5.44 -18.73 -11.70
C GLU A 70 -5.14 -17.29 -11.25
N VAL A 71 -5.18 -16.32 -12.17
CA VAL A 71 -5.01 -14.89 -11.85
C VAL A 71 -6.11 -14.39 -10.92
N HIS A 72 -7.36 -14.82 -11.15
CA HIS A 72 -8.50 -14.45 -10.32
C HIS A 72 -8.44 -15.09 -8.93
N THR A 73 -8.03 -16.37 -8.85
CA THR A 73 -7.79 -17.06 -7.59
C THR A 73 -6.69 -16.37 -6.80
N ARG A 74 -5.58 -16.01 -7.44
CA ARG A 74 -4.49 -15.28 -6.80
C ARG A 74 -4.94 -13.91 -6.29
N ALA A 75 -5.75 -13.17 -7.04
CA ALA A 75 -6.34 -11.92 -6.59
C ALA A 75 -7.17 -12.11 -5.31
N ALA A 76 -8.02 -13.14 -5.27
CA ALA A 76 -8.82 -13.45 -4.08
C ALA A 76 -7.95 -13.81 -2.87
N VAL A 77 -6.86 -14.58 -3.08
CA VAL A 77 -5.90 -14.94 -2.01
C VAL A 77 -5.18 -13.70 -1.47
N VAL A 78 -4.70 -12.80 -2.34
CA VAL A 78 -4.05 -11.56 -1.93
C VAL A 78 -5.02 -10.71 -1.10
N MET A 79 -6.25 -10.51 -1.58
CA MET A 79 -7.24 -9.70 -0.86
C MET A 79 -7.64 -10.31 0.50
N ALA A 80 -7.68 -11.64 0.61
CA ALA A 80 -8.02 -12.33 1.86
C ALA A 80 -6.95 -12.21 2.95
N ALA A 81 -5.72 -11.81 2.59
CA ALA A 81 -4.63 -11.60 3.53
C ALA A 81 -4.57 -10.17 4.10
N LEU A 82 -5.44 -9.26 3.64
CA LEU A 82 -5.42 -7.85 4.03
C LEU A 82 -6.43 -7.52 5.13
N HIS A 83 -6.05 -6.61 6.01
CA HIS A 83 -7.04 -5.83 6.76
C HIS A 83 -7.53 -4.66 5.92
N LEU A 84 -8.85 -4.50 5.78
CA LEU A 84 -9.44 -3.48 4.93
C LEU A 84 -10.05 -2.34 5.75
N VAL A 85 -9.55 -1.13 5.50
CA VAL A 85 -10.14 0.12 5.98
C VAL A 85 -11.43 0.39 5.22
N ARG A 86 -12.54 0.52 5.94
CA ARG A 86 -13.82 0.89 5.32
C ARG A 86 -13.73 2.31 4.79
N VAL A 87 -14.22 2.56 3.57
CA VAL A 87 -14.38 3.93 3.06
C VAL A 87 -15.71 4.47 3.57
N ASP A 88 -15.65 5.46 4.45
CA ASP A 88 -16.81 6.16 5.02
C ASP A 88 -16.76 7.66 4.74
N ASP A 89 -17.74 8.40 5.27
CA ASP A 89 -17.87 9.84 5.02
C ASP A 89 -16.68 10.64 5.52
N GLU A 90 -15.99 10.18 6.59
CA GLU A 90 -14.80 10.85 7.12
C GLU A 90 -13.61 10.69 6.17
N ILE A 91 -13.38 9.48 5.66
CA ILE A 91 -12.35 9.24 4.65
C ILE A 91 -12.64 10.02 3.36
N LEU A 92 -13.90 10.05 2.92
CA LEU A 92 -14.29 10.81 1.72
C LEU A 92 -14.09 12.32 1.91
N ALA A 93 -14.43 12.86 3.08
CA ALA A 93 -14.18 14.25 3.41
C ALA A 93 -12.67 14.55 3.49
N GLY A 94 -11.88 13.65 4.07
CA GLY A 94 -10.42 13.76 4.08
C GLY A 94 -9.84 13.77 2.67
N ALA A 95 -10.24 12.82 1.83
CA ALA A 95 -9.79 12.72 0.44
C ALA A 95 -10.11 13.96 -0.39
N ALA A 96 -11.26 14.60 -0.15
CA ALA A 96 -11.65 15.83 -0.85
C ALA A 96 -10.75 17.04 -0.54
N ASN A 97 -9.97 16.98 0.54
CA ASN A 97 -9.05 18.05 0.96
C ASN A 97 -7.57 17.70 0.73
N ILE A 98 -7.28 16.60 0.04
CA ILE A 98 -5.89 16.20 -0.24
C ILE A 98 -5.28 17.05 -1.34
N GLU A 99 -4.06 17.50 -1.09
CA GLU A 99 -3.20 18.15 -2.07
C GLU A 99 -2.17 17.16 -2.64
N PRO A 100 -1.75 17.31 -3.91
CA PRO A 100 -2.23 18.32 -4.86
C PRO A 100 -3.63 18.00 -5.42
N GLU A 101 -4.40 19.02 -5.80
CA GLU A 101 -5.71 18.86 -6.48
C GLU A 101 -5.66 17.99 -7.76
N THR A 102 -4.46 17.82 -8.34
CA THR A 102 -4.23 16.98 -9.52
C THR A 102 -4.16 15.48 -9.19
N LEU A 103 -4.05 15.10 -7.92
CA LEU A 103 -4.06 13.70 -7.50
C LEU A 103 -5.43 13.09 -7.83
N ARG A 104 -5.44 11.90 -8.44
CA ARG A 104 -6.69 11.27 -8.87
C ARG A 104 -7.53 10.91 -7.65
N SER A 105 -8.85 10.93 -7.80
CA SER A 105 -9.77 10.73 -6.68
C SER A 105 -9.60 9.38 -5.96
N LEU A 106 -9.27 8.30 -6.68
CA LEU A 106 -9.04 6.99 -6.06
C LEU A 106 -7.72 6.97 -5.26
N ASP A 107 -6.68 7.62 -5.78
CA ASP A 107 -5.39 7.77 -5.10
C ASP A 107 -5.55 8.66 -3.85
N ALA A 108 -6.35 9.72 -3.93
CA ALA A 108 -6.71 10.54 -2.78
C ALA A 108 -7.48 9.74 -1.71
N ILE A 109 -8.42 8.87 -2.10
CA ILE A 109 -9.10 7.98 -1.15
C ILE A 109 -8.11 7.01 -0.50
N HIS A 110 -7.17 6.47 -1.27
CA HIS A 110 -6.11 5.61 -0.73
C HIS A 110 -5.26 6.35 0.30
N LEU A 111 -4.81 7.57 -0.02
CA LEU A 111 -4.00 8.39 0.88
C LEU A 111 -4.80 8.79 2.13
N ALA A 112 -6.05 9.22 2.00
CA ALA A 112 -6.90 9.55 3.14
C ALA A 112 -7.12 8.35 4.07
N SER A 113 -7.33 7.16 3.51
CA SER A 113 -7.47 5.92 4.28
C SER A 113 -6.17 5.52 5.01
N ALA A 114 -5.00 5.85 4.44
CA ALA A 114 -3.72 5.62 5.12
C ALA A 114 -3.52 6.63 6.27
N LEU A 115 -3.85 7.90 6.03
CA LEU A 115 -3.73 8.98 7.01
C LEU A 115 -4.73 8.84 8.18
N SER A 116 -5.90 8.25 7.97
CA SER A 116 -6.86 7.98 9.05
C SER A 116 -6.36 6.95 10.07
N LEU A 117 -5.30 6.22 9.73
CA LEU A 117 -4.63 5.25 10.61
C LEU A 117 -3.32 5.79 11.19
N ALA A 118 -3.08 7.09 11.09
CA ALA A 118 -1.92 7.70 11.73
C ALA A 118 -2.19 7.92 13.23
N PRO A 119 -1.20 7.67 14.11
CA PRO A 119 0.21 7.38 13.82
C PRO A 119 0.56 5.89 13.70
N GLU A 120 -0.42 4.98 13.71
CA GLU A 120 -0.20 3.54 13.76
C GLU A 120 0.49 3.01 12.49
N VAL A 121 0.11 3.49 11.31
CA VAL A 121 0.74 3.10 10.03
C VAL A 121 2.14 3.70 9.91
N GLU A 122 3.17 2.84 9.87
CA GLU A 122 4.57 3.30 9.77
C GLU A 122 4.95 3.71 8.34
N ALA A 123 4.36 3.07 7.33
CA ALA A 123 4.70 3.30 5.94
C ALA A 123 3.57 2.96 4.97
N MET A 124 3.64 3.57 3.78
CA MET A 124 2.80 3.26 2.63
C MET A 124 3.66 2.65 1.52
N ILE A 125 3.27 1.46 1.04
CA ILE A 125 3.84 0.82 -0.14
C ILE A 125 3.01 1.24 -1.35
N VAL A 126 3.66 1.89 -2.31
CA VAL A 126 3.04 2.41 -3.53
C VAL A 126 4.07 2.47 -4.66
N TYR A 127 3.64 2.14 -5.88
CA TYR A 127 4.46 2.22 -7.09
C TYR A 127 3.98 3.28 -8.08
N ASP A 128 2.80 3.86 -7.88
CA ASP A 128 2.37 5.05 -8.60
C ASP A 128 3.15 6.29 -8.11
N ALA A 129 3.75 7.02 -9.05
CA ALA A 129 4.63 8.14 -8.74
C ALA A 129 3.88 9.34 -8.13
N ASP A 130 2.68 9.62 -8.62
CA ASP A 130 1.89 10.77 -8.16
C ASP A 130 1.40 10.53 -6.73
N LEU A 131 0.90 9.31 -6.44
CA LEU A 131 0.50 8.92 -5.08
C LEU A 131 1.70 8.82 -4.13
N SER A 132 2.84 8.31 -4.60
CA SER A 132 4.09 8.29 -3.82
C SER A 132 4.53 9.69 -3.39
N GLU A 133 4.49 10.66 -4.31
CA GLU A 133 4.82 12.05 -3.99
C GLU A 133 3.83 12.62 -2.97
N ALA A 134 2.53 12.47 -3.22
CA ALA A 134 1.48 12.98 -2.33
C ALA A 134 1.59 12.39 -0.91
N ALA A 135 1.79 11.08 -0.78
CA ALA A 135 1.97 10.41 0.51
C ALA A 135 3.20 10.92 1.26
N SER A 136 4.32 11.10 0.56
CA SER A 136 5.54 11.66 1.14
C SER A 136 5.32 13.10 1.63
N ARG A 137 4.60 13.93 0.87
CA ARG A 137 4.27 15.32 1.25
C ARG A 137 3.30 15.37 2.43
N ALA A 138 2.42 14.39 2.56
CA ALA A 138 1.53 14.21 3.71
C ALA A 138 2.24 13.66 4.96
N GLY A 139 3.54 13.38 4.89
CA GLY A 139 4.36 12.94 6.02
C GLY A 139 4.41 11.43 6.23
N LEU A 140 3.83 10.64 5.32
CA LEU A 140 3.97 9.18 5.35
C LEU A 140 5.35 8.78 4.81
N ARG A 141 5.95 7.77 5.43
CA ARG A 141 7.11 7.08 4.85
C ARG A 141 6.64 6.27 3.65
N VAL A 142 7.24 6.49 2.49
CA VAL A 142 6.92 5.73 1.28
C VAL A 142 7.96 4.65 1.00
N LEU A 143 7.49 3.47 0.58
CA LEU A 143 8.30 2.30 0.24
C LEU A 143 7.92 1.77 -1.15
N ALA A 144 8.92 1.41 -1.94
CA ALA A 144 8.77 0.74 -3.23
C ALA A 144 9.90 -0.29 -3.41
N PRO A 145 9.81 -1.46 -2.75
CA PRO A 145 10.85 -2.49 -2.81
C PRO A 145 11.03 -3.03 -4.24
N ALA A 146 12.27 -3.30 -4.65
CA ALA A 146 12.62 -3.80 -5.99
C ALA A 146 13.79 -4.78 -5.93
#